data_AF-A0A1T0CT68-F1
#
_entry.id   AF-A0A1T0CT68-F1
#
_cell.length_a   1.000
_cell.length_b   1.000
_cell.length_c   1.000
_cell.angle_alpha   90.00
_cell.angle_beta   90.00
_cell.angle_gamma   90.00
#
_symmetry.space_group_name_H-M   'P 1'
#
loop_
_entity.id
_entity.type
_entity.pdbx_description
1 polymer ?
#
loop_
_entity_poly.entity_id
_entity_poly.type
_entity_poly.pdbx_seq_one_letter_code
_entity_poly.pdbx_strand_id
1 'polypeptide(L)'
;MKKSNKPAKPAKPVQTALRHTWWLWLATVLIAYPVAVWLSTGASLWAGMGVQLLGLIPALLCTPAIWRGNSPYALMWVSMVALVYLGVASVMALFRVYEAAPVAVWAVQCVEAVLLLLINCQLFVLLKRLPAMHKQNAQS
;
A
#
# COMPACT_ATOMS: atom_id res chain seq x y z
N MET A 1 -13.86 9.26 40.30
CA MET A 1 -12.91 9.25 39.16
C MET A 1 -13.69 9.33 37.84
N LYS A 2 -13.75 10.50 37.18
CA LYS A 2 -14.40 10.66 35.87
C LYS A 2 -13.53 9.98 34.80
N LYS A 3 -13.99 8.85 34.23
CA LYS A 3 -13.41 8.30 32.99
C LYS A 3 -13.66 9.33 31.88
N SER A 4 -12.61 10.06 31.50
CA SER A 4 -12.63 10.96 30.35
C SER A 4 -12.92 10.14 29.10
N ASN A 5 -14.18 10.17 28.64
CA ASN A 5 -14.57 9.75 27.30
C ASN A 5 -13.93 10.71 26.30
N LYS A 6 -12.66 10.47 25.97
CA LYS A 6 -12.04 11.12 24.82
C LYS A 6 -12.83 10.66 23.58
N PRO A 7 -13.40 11.56 22.77
CA PRO A 7 -14.07 11.16 21.55
C PRO A 7 -13.06 10.42 20.69
N ALA A 8 -13.34 9.15 20.39
CA ALA A 8 -12.52 8.36 19.47
C ALA A 8 -12.47 9.14 18.15
N LYS A 9 -11.29 9.69 17.82
CA LYS A 9 -11.06 10.46 16.59
C LYS A 9 -11.62 9.65 15.43
N PRO A 10 -12.52 10.18 14.58
CA PRO A 10 -13.17 9.38 13.56
C PRO A 10 -12.11 8.71 12.69
N ALA A 11 -12.08 7.38 12.71
CA ALA A 11 -11.17 6.56 11.91
C ALA A 11 -11.59 6.53 10.44
N LYS A 12 -12.87 6.85 10.17
CA LYS A 12 -13.49 6.87 8.85
C LYS A 12 -12.72 7.67 7.78
N PRO A 13 -12.32 8.95 7.99
CA PRO A 13 -11.60 9.71 6.96
C PRO A 13 -10.25 9.10 6.57
N VAL A 14 -9.49 8.55 7.54
CA VAL A 14 -8.18 7.94 7.26
C VAL A 14 -8.36 6.61 6.53
N GLN A 15 -9.41 5.85 6.85
CA GLN A 15 -9.74 4.61 6.16
C GLN A 15 -10.18 4.86 4.71
N THR A 16 -11.00 5.90 4.46
CA THR A 16 -11.38 6.30 3.10
C THR A 16 -10.16 6.73 2.30
N ALA A 17 -9.27 7.55 2.89
CA ALA A 17 -8.02 7.95 2.26
C ALA A 17 -7.14 6.73 1.94
N LEU A 18 -6.98 5.79 2.89
CA LEU A 18 -6.24 4.55 2.67
C LEU A 18 -6.81 3.74 1.50
N ARG A 19 -8.14 3.64 1.40
CA ARG A 19 -8.80 2.92 0.29
C ARG A 19 -8.50 3.57 -1.05
N HIS A 20 -8.51 4.90 -1.12
CA HIS A 20 -8.16 5.62 -2.34
C HIS A 20 -6.68 5.45 -2.70
N THR A 21 -5.76 5.63 -1.75
CA THR A 21 -4.33 5.42 -2.00
C THR A 21 -4.03 3.99 -2.43
N TRP A 22 -4.69 3.00 -1.83
CA TRP A 22 -4.54 1.59 -2.19
C TRP A 22 -4.97 1.31 -3.64
N TRP A 23 -6.13 1.81 -4.04
CA TRP A 23 -6.60 1.69 -5.42
C TRP A 23 -5.70 2.44 -6.41
N LEU A 24 -5.21 3.62 -6.02
CA LEU A 24 -4.28 4.40 -6.84
C LEU A 24 -2.97 3.64 -7.05
N TRP A 25 -2.43 3.02 -6.00
CA TRP A 25 -1.25 2.17 -6.08
C TRP A 25 -1.50 0.97 -7.00
N LEU A 26 -2.60 0.23 -6.81
CA LEU A 26 -2.96 -0.89 -7.69
C LEU A 26 -3.06 -0.48 -9.17
N ALA A 27 -3.70 0.66 -9.45
CA ALA A 27 -3.80 1.19 -10.81
C ALA A 27 -2.43 1.61 -11.37
N THR A 28 -1.55 2.15 -10.52
CA THR A 28 -0.18 2.51 -10.92
C THR A 28 0.60 1.26 -11.34
N VAL A 29 0.50 0.19 -10.55
CA VAL A 29 1.20 -1.08 -10.85
C VAL A 29 0.59 -1.76 -12.08
N LEU A 30 -0.73 -1.92 -12.14
CA LEU A 30 -1.37 -2.66 -13.25
C LEU A 30 -1.41 -1.90 -14.59
N ILE A 31 -1.44 -0.57 -14.56
CA ILE A 31 -1.68 0.24 -15.76
C ILE A 31 -0.49 1.17 -16.02
N ALA A 32 -0.17 2.05 -15.08
CA ALA A 32 0.82 3.10 -15.33
C ALA A 32 2.22 2.52 -15.64
N TYR A 33 2.66 1.50 -14.89
CA TYR A 33 3.95 0.86 -15.11
C TYR A 33 4.06 0.15 -16.47
N PRO A 34 3.17 -0.79 -16.85
CA PRO A 34 3.25 -1.45 -18.14
C PRO A 34 3.07 -0.47 -19.32
N VAL A 35 2.21 0.55 -19.18
CA VAL A 35 2.07 1.62 -20.19
C VAL A 35 3.36 2.42 -20.33
N ALA A 36 4.01 2.78 -19.22
CA ALA A 36 5.28 3.52 -19.25
C ALA A 36 6.40 2.72 -19.91
N VAL A 37 6.48 1.42 -19.64
CA VAL A 37 7.43 0.51 -20.30
C VAL A 37 7.13 0.42 -21.79
N TRP A 38 5.89 0.13 -22.18
CA TRP A 38 5.51 -0.01 -23.58
C TRP A 38 5.79 1.25 -24.41
N LEU A 39 5.43 2.42 -23.89
CA LEU A 39 5.66 3.70 -24.57
C LEU A 39 7.16 4.01 -24.73
N SER A 40 7.98 3.61 -23.75
CA SER A 40 9.39 4.01 -23.70
C SER A 40 10.35 3.03 -24.38
N THR A 41 9.99 1.74 -24.45
CA THR A 41 10.90 0.70 -24.97
C THR A 41 10.30 -0.08 -26.14
N GLY A 42 9.01 0.09 -26.46
CA GLY A 42 8.31 -0.71 -27.46
C GLY A 42 8.21 -2.20 -27.10
N ALA A 43 8.62 -2.58 -25.88
CA ALA A 43 8.59 -3.95 -25.42
C ALA A 43 7.15 -4.46 -25.26
N SER A 44 6.94 -5.76 -25.44
CA SER A 44 5.62 -6.34 -25.30
C SER A 44 5.11 -6.20 -23.86
N LEU A 45 3.91 -5.64 -23.71
CA LEU A 45 3.20 -5.49 -22.44
C LEU A 45 3.14 -6.82 -21.66
N TRP A 46 3.05 -7.94 -22.40
CA TRP A 46 2.87 -9.28 -21.86
C TRP A 46 4.11 -9.90 -21.21
N ALA A 47 5.32 -9.48 -21.59
CA ALA A 47 6.55 -10.12 -21.11
C ALA A 47 6.81 -9.93 -19.60
N GLY A 48 6.27 -8.87 -18.98
CA GLY A 48 6.41 -8.57 -17.55
C GLY A 48 5.16 -8.79 -16.70
N MET A 49 3.98 -8.86 -17.33
CA MET A 49 2.70 -8.88 -16.62
C MET A 49 2.51 -10.13 -15.75
N GLY A 50 3.00 -11.29 -16.18
CA GLY A 50 2.84 -12.54 -15.42
C GLY A 50 3.52 -12.49 -14.05
N VAL A 51 4.79 -12.07 -14.02
CA VAL A 51 5.55 -11.93 -12.76
C VAL A 51 4.97 -10.82 -11.88
N GLN A 52 4.51 -9.73 -12.50
CA GLN A 52 3.90 -8.62 -11.79
C GLN A 52 2.56 -9.00 -11.14
N LEU A 53 1.71 -9.76 -11.84
CA LEU A 53 0.45 -10.27 -11.31
C LEU A 53 0.68 -11.27 -10.18
N LEU A 54 1.64 -12.19 -10.32
CA LEU A 54 2.03 -13.10 -9.24
C LEU A 54 2.52 -12.33 -8.01
N GLY A 55 3.33 -11.30 -8.25
CA GLY A 55 3.80 -10.38 -7.23
C GLY A 55 2.67 -9.63 -6.52
N LEU A 56 1.52 -9.42 -7.16
CA LEU A 56 0.36 -8.71 -6.61
C LEU A 56 -0.58 -9.58 -5.78
N ILE A 57 -0.46 -10.92 -5.84
CA ILE A 57 -1.36 -11.84 -5.13
C ILE A 57 -1.45 -11.53 -3.63
N PRO A 58 -0.33 -11.36 -2.88
CA PRO A 58 -0.40 -11.02 -1.46
C PRO A 58 -1.14 -9.71 -1.18
N ALA A 59 -0.97 -8.70 -2.04
CA ALA A 59 -1.70 -7.44 -1.94
C ALA A 59 -3.20 -7.61 -2.21
N LEU A 60 -3.58 -8.40 -3.21
CA LEU A 60 -4.99 -8.67 -3.50
C LEU A 60 -5.67 -9.39 -2.33
N LEU A 61 -4.98 -10.33 -1.67
CA LEU A 61 -5.45 -11.01 -0.46
C LEU A 61 -5.61 -10.04 0.73
N CYS A 62 -4.81 -8.97 0.79
CA CYS A 62 -4.88 -7.91 1.80
C CYS A 62 -6.01 -6.89 1.56
N THR A 63 -6.54 -6.81 0.33
CA THR A 63 -7.58 -5.85 -0.06
C THR A 63 -8.88 -5.94 0.78
N PRO A 64 -9.44 -7.13 1.09
CA PRO A 64 -10.61 -7.22 1.96
C PRO A 64 -10.35 -6.74 3.39
N ALA A 65 -9.12 -6.87 3.90
CA ALA A 65 -8.75 -6.36 5.22
C ALA A 65 -8.75 -4.83 5.27
N ILE A 66 -8.29 -4.17 4.20
CA ILE A 66 -8.31 -2.71 4.05
C ILE A 66 -9.75 -2.20 3.95
N TRP A 67 -10.61 -2.90 3.21
CA TRP A 67 -12.02 -2.55 3.10
C TRP A 67 -12.80 -2.71 4.41
N ARG A 68 -12.61 -3.82 5.11
CA ARG A 68 -13.32 -4.08 6.37
C ARG A 68 -12.83 -3.18 7.51
N GLY A 69 -11.53 -2.84 7.55
CA GLY A 69 -10.94 -1.84 8.46
C GLY A 69 -11.11 -2.07 9.98
N ASN A 70 -11.79 -3.15 10.38
CA ASN A 70 -12.27 -3.36 11.74
C ASN A 70 -11.33 -4.21 12.61
N SER A 71 -10.29 -4.80 12.04
CA SER A 71 -9.37 -5.69 12.78
C SER A 71 -7.97 -5.08 12.87
N PRO A 72 -7.51 -4.67 14.07
CA PRO A 72 -6.15 -4.18 14.28
C PRO A 72 -5.08 -5.19 13.83
N TYR A 73 -5.33 -6.48 14.06
CA TYR A 73 -4.40 -7.56 13.67
C TYR A 73 -4.27 -7.66 12.15
N ALA A 74 -5.39 -7.57 11.43
CA ALA A 74 -5.37 -7.59 9.97
C ALA A 74 -4.63 -6.37 9.40
N LEU A 75 -4.86 -5.16 9.94
CA LEU A 75 -4.15 -3.96 9.49
C LEU A 75 -2.63 -4.03 9.75
N MET A 76 -2.21 -4.67 10.84
CA MET A 76 -0.79 -4.86 11.15
C MET A 76 -0.11 -5.77 10.11
N TRP A 77 -0.74 -6.88 9.76
CA TRP A 77 -0.28 -7.76 8.68
C TRP A 77 -0.20 -7.04 7.33
N VAL A 78 -1.25 -6.28 6.99
CA VAL A 78 -1.27 -5.48 5.75
C VAL A 78 -0.11 -4.48 5.72
N SER A 79 0.22 -3.84 6.85
CA SER A 79 1.37 -2.93 6.91
C SER A 79 2.70 -3.66 6.73
N MET A 80 2.88 -4.82 7.36
CA MET A 80 4.10 -5.63 7.15
C MET A 80 4.26 -6.02 5.67
N VAL A 81 3.18 -6.47 5.03
CA VAL A 81 3.19 -6.79 3.60
C VAL A 81 3.51 -5.55 2.76
N ALA A 82 2.85 -4.42 3.03
CA ALA A 82 3.10 -3.17 2.31
C ALA A 82 4.54 -2.65 2.49
N LEU A 83 5.18 -2.87 3.64
CA LEU A 83 6.60 -2.55 3.86
C LEU A 83 7.53 -3.40 2.99
N VAL A 84 7.22 -4.69 2.82
CA VAL A 84 7.98 -5.56 1.91
C VAL A 84 7.86 -5.06 0.47
N TYR A 85 6.65 -4.71 0.02
CA TYR A 85 6.45 -4.09 -1.30
C TYR A 85 7.21 -2.78 -1.43
N LEU A 86 7.20 -1.93 -0.40
CA LEU A 86 7.94 -0.67 -0.40
C LEU A 86 9.44 -0.91 -0.59
N GLY A 87 10.00 -1.90 0.11
CA GLY A 87 11.40 -2.29 -0.04
C GLY A 87 11.74 -2.71 -1.47
N VAL A 88 10.94 -3.63 -2.03
CA VAL A 88 11.13 -4.11 -3.42
C VAL A 88 10.98 -2.98 -4.42
N ALA A 89 9.93 -2.16 -4.32
CA ALA A 89 9.69 -1.04 -5.22
C ALA A 89 10.80 0.01 -5.16
N SER A 90 11.30 0.33 -3.95
CA SER A 90 12.39 1.29 -3.77
C SER A 90 13.70 0.80 -4.37
N VAL A 91 14.04 -0.48 -4.16
CA VAL A 91 15.23 -1.10 -4.75
C VAL A 91 15.12 -1.11 -6.27
N MET A 92 13.97 -1.51 -6.82
CA MET A 92 13.73 -1.50 -8.27
C MET A 92 13.86 -0.09 -8.85
N ALA A 93 13.31 0.93 -8.18
CA ALA A 93 13.41 2.31 -8.62
C ALA A 93 14.89 2.75 -8.71
N LEU A 94 15.70 2.43 -7.69
CA LEU A 94 17.13 2.73 -7.70
C LEU A 94 17.88 1.99 -8.81
N PHE A 95 17.57 0.71 -9.03
CA PHE A 95 18.14 -0.06 -10.14
C PHE A 95 17.83 0.60 -11.49
N ARG A 96 16.59 1.03 -11.73
CA ARG A 96 16.20 1.69 -12.98
C ARG A 96 16.83 3.06 -13.18
N VAL A 97 17.05 3.81 -12.10
CA VAL A 97 17.83 5.07 -12.15
C VAL A 97 19.28 4.77 -12.52
N TYR A 98 19.88 3.74 -11.93
CA TYR A 98 21.27 3.37 -12.19
C TYR A 98 21.49 2.82 -13.61
N GLU A 99 20.54 2.04 -14.13
CA GLU A 99 20.56 1.52 -15.51
C GLU A 99 20.29 2.60 -16.58
N ALA A 100 20.11 3.87 -16.19
CA ALA A 100 19.69 4.96 -17.06
C ALA A 100 18.44 4.60 -17.88
N ALA A 101 17.49 3.90 -17.25
CA ALA A 101 16.23 3.54 -17.88
C ALA A 101 15.45 4.81 -18.30
N PRO A 102 14.51 4.70 -19.26
CA PRO A 102 13.73 5.85 -19.70
C PRO A 102 13.05 6.57 -18.55
N VAL A 103 12.98 7.90 -18.64
CA VAL A 103 12.52 8.76 -17.53
C VAL A 103 11.13 8.37 -17.02
N ALA A 104 10.23 8.01 -17.92
CA ALA A 104 8.89 7.57 -17.57
C ALA A 104 8.89 6.30 -16.69
N VAL A 105 9.82 5.37 -16.90
CA VAL A 105 9.85 4.08 -16.19
C VAL A 105 10.33 4.26 -14.75
N TRP A 106 11.45 4.95 -14.54
CA TRP A 106 11.95 5.15 -13.18
C TRP A 106 11.07 6.13 -12.40
N ALA A 107 10.48 7.15 -13.05
CA ALA A 107 9.56 8.07 -12.40
C ALA A 107 8.31 7.36 -11.87
N VAL A 108 7.71 6.45 -12.64
CA VAL A 108 6.55 5.66 -12.19
C VAL A 108 6.91 4.76 -11.00
N GLN A 109 8.10 4.15 -10.99
CA GLN A 109 8.54 3.36 -9.84
C GLN A 109 8.81 4.22 -8.59
N CYS A 110 9.33 5.44 -8.75
CA CYS A 110 9.44 6.40 -7.64
C CYS A 110 8.05 6.77 -7.09
N VAL A 111 7.07 7.03 -7.96
CA VAL A 111 5.68 7.28 -7.54
C VAL A 111 5.11 6.08 -6.80
N GLU A 112 5.36 4.86 -7.29
CA GLU A 112 4.94 3.62 -6.63
C GLU A 112 5.50 3.52 -5.21
N ALA A 113 6.80 3.77 -5.03
CA ALA A 113 7.45 3.77 -3.72
C ALA A 113 6.83 4.83 -2.78
N VAL A 114 6.56 6.04 -3.28
CA VAL A 114 5.90 7.09 -2.49
C VAL A 114 4.48 6.68 -2.08
N LEU A 115 3.72 6.06 -2.99
CA LEU A 115 2.36 5.57 -2.68
C LEU A 115 2.38 4.48 -1.60
N LEU A 116 3.31 3.53 -1.69
CA LEU A 116 3.49 2.48 -0.69
C LEU A 116 3.92 3.05 0.67
N LEU A 117 4.73 4.10 0.68
CA LEU A 117 5.09 4.82 1.91
C LEU A 117 3.85 5.50 2.52
N LEU A 118 3.04 6.20 1.70
CA LEU A 118 1.80 6.84 2.14
C LEU A 118 0.79 5.83 2.69
N ILE A 119 0.61 4.69 2.03
CA ILE A 119 -0.22 3.57 2.48
C ILE A 119 0.23 3.10 3.87
N ASN A 120 1.54 2.89 4.05
CA ASN A 120 2.10 2.50 5.36
C ASN A 120 1.89 3.58 6.42
N CYS A 121 2.12 4.85 6.12
CA CYS A 121 1.83 5.94 7.06
C CYS A 121 0.36 5.95 7.48
N GLN A 122 -0.57 5.80 6.54
CA GLN A 122 -2.01 5.74 6.81
C GLN A 122 -2.37 4.52 7.67
N LEU A 123 -1.80 3.35 7.40
CA LEU A 123 -1.98 2.13 8.19
C LEU A 123 -1.47 2.31 9.63
N PHE A 124 -0.27 2.87 9.82
CA PHE A 124 0.28 3.17 11.15
C PHE A 124 -0.59 4.17 11.92
N VAL A 125 -1.10 5.20 11.24
CA VAL A 125 -2.02 6.17 11.86
C VAL A 125 -3.33 5.50 12.26
N LEU A 126 -3.87 4.59 11.46
CA LEU A 126 -5.07 3.81 11.80
C LEU A 126 -4.82 2.88 12.99
N LEU A 127 -3.70 2.15 13.00
CA LEU A 127 -3.30 1.27 14.10
C LEU A 127 -3.16 2.05 15.42
N LYS A 128 -2.55 3.25 15.40
CA LYS A 128 -2.45 4.13 16.58
C LYS A 128 -3.81 4.65 17.08
N ARG A 129 -4.84 4.68 16.22
CA ARG A 129 -6.18 5.19 16.56
C ARG A 129 -7.14 4.11 17.02
N LEU A 130 -6.87 2.84 16.74
CA LEU A 130 -7.69 1.71 17.19
C LEU A 130 -7.42 1.42 18.68
N PRO A 131 -8.46 1.08 19.47
CA PRO A 131 -8.27 0.74 20.88
C PRO A 131 -7.36 -0.48 21.03
N ALA A 132 -6.39 -0.41 21.95
CA ALA A 132 -5.48 -1.51 22.20
C ALA A 132 -6.26 -2.77 22.65
N MET A 133 -5.99 -3.92 22.01
CA MET A 133 -6.71 -5.19 22.21
C MET A 133 -6.84 -5.64 23.67
N HIS A 134 -5.92 -5.22 24.55
CA HIS A 134 -5.98 -5.52 25.98
C HIS A 134 -7.27 -4.99 26.67
N LYS A 135 -7.94 -3.98 26.10
CA LYS A 135 -9.17 -3.43 26.67
C LYS A 135 -10.47 -4.10 26.19
N GLN A 136 -10.44 -4.86 25.09
CA GLN A 136 -11.64 -5.57 24.61
C GLN A 136 -11.92 -6.85 25.40
N ASN A 137 -10.88 -7.58 25.82
CA ASN A 137 -11.05 -8.79 26.64
C ASN A 137 -11.33 -8.51 28.12
N ALA A 138 -11.26 -7.26 28.57
CA ALA A 138 -11.56 -6.87 29.95
C ALA A 138 -13.03 -6.48 30.17
N GLN A 139 -13.88 -6.61 29.13
CA GLN A 139 -15.31 -6.31 29.18
C GLN A 139 -16.19 -7.51 28.84
N SER A 140 -15.61 -8.71 28.66
CA SER A 140 -16.33 -9.98 28.55
C SER A 140 -16.36 -10.70 29.88
#